data_AF-A0A6P6NNF7-F1
#
_entry.id   AF-A0A6P6NNF7-F1
#
_cell.length_a   1.000
_cell.length_b   1.000
_cell.length_c   1.000
_cell.angle_alpha   90.00
_cell.angle_beta   90.00
_cell.angle_gamma   90.00
#
_symmetry.space_group_name_H-M   'P 1'
#
loop_
_entity.id
_entity.type
_entity.pdbx_description
1 polymer ?
#
loop_
_entity_poly.entity_id
_entity_poly.type
_entity_poly.pdbx_seq_one_letter_code
_entity_poly.pdbx_strand_id
1 'polypeptide(L)'
;MSNSSEDLLIIYEAEAEQWASYLHFHLVGPIPEAGICCYDIALVTSRQDDFLRLSGYKCKLLILSRGMLEGLCQLRRYFLNRVLRPETSVVILLCGVESLDPLLELVPLKREQCLQISSEQEPRDYQLAVAEIVHKGKKVWEVLELG
;
A
#
# COMPACT_ATOMS: atom_id res chain seq x y z
N MET A 1 2.52 -22.74 -9.37
CA MET A 1 1.33 -22.29 -8.63
C MET A 1 1.76 -21.08 -7.83
N SER A 2 1.33 -19.87 -8.21
CA SER A 2 1.70 -18.66 -7.47
C SER A 2 0.96 -18.67 -6.14
N ASN A 3 1.68 -18.69 -5.01
CA ASN A 3 1.07 -18.50 -3.69
C ASN A 3 0.27 -17.20 -3.72
N SER A 4 -1.05 -17.32 -3.60
CA SER A 4 -2.03 -16.22 -3.69
C SER A 4 -2.24 -15.50 -2.36
N SER A 5 -1.29 -15.60 -1.43
CA SER A 5 -1.42 -15.10 -0.06
C SER A 5 -0.74 -13.75 0.18
N GLU A 6 -0.08 -13.18 -0.84
CA GLU A 6 0.79 -12.00 -0.70
C GLU A 6 0.60 -11.01 -1.87
N ASP A 7 -0.65 -10.70 -2.22
CA ASP A 7 -0.97 -9.82 -3.34
C ASP A 7 -0.91 -8.34 -2.96
N LEU A 8 -1.57 -7.94 -1.86
CA LEU A 8 -1.65 -6.55 -1.42
C LEU A 8 -1.35 -6.41 0.07
N LEU A 9 -0.43 -5.51 0.39
CA LEU A 9 -0.19 -5.01 1.74
C LEU A 9 -0.73 -3.58 1.86
N ILE A 10 -1.63 -3.33 2.80
CA ILE A 10 -2.13 -2.00 3.15
C ILE A 10 -1.48 -1.57 4.46
N ILE A 11 -0.62 -0.55 4.42
CA ILE A 11 0.08 -0.01 5.58
C ILE A 11 -0.62 1.27 6.03
N TYR A 12 -0.98 1.35 7.30
CA TYR A 12 -1.68 2.48 7.87
C TYR A 12 -1.18 2.82 9.27
N GLU A 13 -1.60 3.97 9.77
CA GLU A 13 -1.48 4.39 11.17
C GLU A 13 -2.89 4.44 11.76
N ALA A 14 -3.05 4.27 13.08
CA ALA A 14 -4.34 4.14 13.77
C ALA A 14 -5.39 5.20 13.36
N GLU A 15 -5.01 6.46 13.11
CA GLU A 15 -5.92 7.51 12.61
C GLU A 15 -6.64 7.09 11.31
N ALA A 16 -5.95 6.33 10.46
CA ALA A 16 -6.41 5.89 9.15
C ALA A 16 -6.99 4.46 9.13
N GLU A 17 -7.30 3.85 10.28
CA GLU A 17 -7.85 2.48 10.36
C GLU A 17 -9.17 2.33 9.57
N GLN A 18 -10.03 3.36 9.62
CA GLN A 18 -11.27 3.38 8.84
C GLN A 18 -11.00 3.35 7.34
N TRP A 19 -9.97 4.08 6.88
CA TRP A 19 -9.54 4.05 5.49
C TRP A 19 -8.96 2.69 5.09
N ALA A 20 -8.18 2.05 5.96
CA ALA A 20 -7.67 0.70 5.71
C ALA A 20 -8.81 -0.32 5.55
N SER A 21 -9.83 -0.24 6.40
CA SER A 21 -11.03 -1.09 6.33
C SER A 21 -11.85 -0.84 5.07
N TYR A 22 -12.01 0.43 4.69
CA TYR A 22 -12.70 0.84 3.48
C TYR A 22 -11.99 0.34 2.21
N LEU A 23 -10.68 0.53 2.12
CA LEU A 23 -9.87 0.00 1.01
C LEU A 23 -9.93 -1.52 0.95
N HIS A 24 -9.80 -2.20 2.09
CA HIS A 24 -9.94 -3.64 2.15
C HIS A 24 -11.28 -4.09 1.55
N PHE A 25 -12.39 -3.52 2.01
CA PHE A 25 -13.72 -3.85 1.51
C PHE A 25 -13.85 -3.69 -0.02
N HIS A 26 -13.30 -2.61 -0.58
CA HIS A 26 -13.39 -2.35 -2.03
C HIS A 26 -12.39 -3.15 -2.88
N LEU A 27 -11.31 -3.66 -2.29
CA LEU A 27 -10.28 -4.42 -3.00
C LEU A 27 -10.50 -5.93 -2.92
N VAL A 28 -11.31 -6.40 -1.96
CA VAL A 28 -11.85 -7.76 -1.94
C VAL A 28 -12.74 -8.00 -3.16
N GLY A 29 -12.51 -9.11 -3.86
CA GLY A 29 -13.19 -9.45 -5.11
C GLY A 29 -12.19 -9.40 -6.28
N PRO A 30 -11.73 -8.20 -6.69
CA PRO A 30 -10.61 -8.08 -7.63
C PRO A 30 -9.35 -8.80 -7.15
N ILE A 31 -9.11 -8.78 -5.83
CA ILE A 31 -8.02 -9.51 -5.16
C ILE A 31 -8.66 -10.50 -4.18
N PRO A 32 -8.16 -11.75 -4.10
CA PRO A 32 -8.61 -12.69 -3.08
C PRO A 32 -8.39 -12.11 -1.68
N GLU A 33 -9.38 -12.21 -0.80
CA GLU A 33 -9.29 -11.67 0.57
C GLU A 33 -8.05 -12.18 1.32
N ALA A 34 -7.75 -13.48 1.19
CA ALA A 34 -6.55 -14.10 1.78
C ALA A 34 -5.21 -13.55 1.23
N GLY A 35 -5.24 -12.81 0.13
CA GLY A 35 -4.10 -12.13 -0.47
C GLY A 35 -3.90 -10.69 0.01
N ILE A 36 -4.84 -10.14 0.80
CA ILE A 36 -4.79 -8.79 1.35
C ILE A 36 -4.37 -8.85 2.82
N CYS A 37 -3.41 -8.00 3.20
CA CYS A 37 -3.01 -7.81 4.59
C CYS A 37 -3.10 -6.33 4.96
N CYS A 38 -3.89 -6.00 5.97
CA CYS A 38 -3.85 -4.68 6.61
C CYS A 38 -2.85 -4.71 7.76
N TYR A 39 -1.92 -3.75 7.78
CA TYR A 39 -0.83 -3.69 8.74
C TYR A 39 -0.76 -2.31 9.39
N ASP A 40 -1.08 -2.26 10.69
CA ASP A 40 -0.85 -1.08 11.52
C ASP A 40 0.65 -0.90 11.77
N ILE A 41 1.18 0.25 11.35
CA ILE A 41 2.59 0.62 11.50
C ILE A 41 3.01 0.75 12.98
N ALA A 42 2.07 0.82 13.91
CA ALA A 42 2.37 0.74 15.34
C ALA A 42 2.87 -0.64 15.78
N LEU A 43 2.56 -1.69 15.02
CA LEU A 43 3.01 -3.06 15.27
C LEU A 43 4.42 -3.34 14.76
N VAL A 44 5.09 -2.34 14.15
CA VAL A 44 6.46 -2.50 13.67
C VAL A 44 7.37 -2.87 14.83
N THR A 45 7.99 -4.05 14.71
CA THR A 45 9.02 -4.52 15.63
C THR A 45 10.39 -4.43 14.95
N SER A 46 11.47 -4.57 15.72
CA SER A 46 12.83 -4.67 15.16
C SER A 46 13.16 -6.06 14.59
N ARG A 47 12.20 -7.00 14.55
CA ARG A 47 12.42 -8.37 14.11
C ARG A 47 12.55 -8.44 12.59
N GLN A 48 13.68 -8.96 12.12
CA GLN A 48 14.02 -9.02 10.70
C GLN A 48 12.98 -9.78 9.84
N ASP A 49 12.34 -10.80 10.42
CA ASP A 49 11.39 -11.67 9.72
C ASP A 49 10.11 -10.94 9.30
N ASP A 50 9.65 -9.97 10.09
CA ASP A 50 8.44 -9.19 9.78
C ASP A 50 8.65 -8.37 8.50
N PHE A 51 9.81 -7.72 8.37
CA PHE A 51 10.13 -6.93 7.17
C PHE A 51 10.27 -7.79 5.93
N LEU A 52 10.91 -8.96 6.03
CA LEU A 52 11.13 -9.86 4.89
C LEU A 52 9.81 -10.37 4.33
N ARG A 53 8.89 -10.79 5.21
CA ARG A 53 7.55 -11.22 4.81
C ARG A 53 6.76 -10.08 4.16
N LEU A 54 6.70 -8.92 4.80
CA LEU A 54 5.92 -7.79 4.31
C LEU A 54 6.48 -7.18 3.01
N SER A 55 7.80 -7.27 2.80
CA SER A 55 8.43 -6.85 1.54
C SER A 55 8.09 -7.76 0.36
N GLY A 56 7.66 -9.00 0.62
CA GLY A 56 7.31 -10.00 -0.40
C GLY A 56 6.00 -9.71 -1.14
N TYR A 57 5.14 -8.84 -0.60
CA TYR A 57 3.87 -8.51 -1.23
C TYR A 57 4.06 -7.86 -2.60
N LYS A 58 3.23 -8.26 -3.56
CA LYS A 58 3.30 -7.78 -4.95
C LYS A 58 2.99 -6.29 -5.06
N CYS A 59 2.03 -5.80 -4.29
CA CYS A 59 1.66 -4.39 -4.18
C CYS A 59 1.71 -3.94 -2.72
N LYS A 60 2.30 -2.77 -2.47
CA LYS A 60 2.27 -2.10 -1.16
C LYS A 60 1.52 -0.78 -1.27
N LEU A 61 0.37 -0.68 -0.64
CA LEU A 61 -0.40 0.55 -0.53
C LEU A 61 -0.10 1.20 0.83
N LEU A 62 0.47 2.40 0.82
CA LEU A 62 0.65 3.21 2.02
C LEU A 62 -0.46 4.27 2.09
N ILE A 63 -1.21 4.28 3.20
CA ILE A 63 -2.12 5.38 3.50
C ILE A 63 -1.30 6.50 4.14
N LEU A 64 -1.07 7.56 3.39
CA LEU A 64 -0.34 8.74 3.84
C LEU A 64 -1.32 9.74 4.47
N SER A 65 -1.55 9.58 5.77
CA SER A 65 -2.27 10.53 6.61
C SER A 65 -1.35 11.50 7.33
N ARG A 66 -1.92 12.50 8.02
CA ARG A 66 -1.16 13.36 8.93
C ARG A 66 -0.55 12.56 10.08
N GLY A 67 -1.32 11.70 10.75
CA GLY A 67 -0.84 10.83 11.81
C GLY A 67 0.28 9.88 11.37
N MET A 68 0.25 9.41 10.12
CA MET A 68 1.37 8.66 9.53
C MET A 68 2.66 9.50 9.57
N LEU A 69 2.65 10.71 9.00
CA LEU A 69 3.82 11.60 8.93
C LEU A 69 4.35 11.98 10.32
N GLU A 70 3.46 12.39 11.22
CA GLU A 70 3.80 12.79 12.59
C GLU A 70 4.33 11.60 13.42
N GLY A 71 3.81 10.39 13.14
CA GLY A 71 4.17 9.15 13.82
C GLY A 71 5.45 8.47 13.34
N LEU A 72 6.17 9.01 12.35
CA LEU A 72 7.39 8.39 11.81
C LEU A 72 8.61 8.58 12.72
N CYS A 73 8.76 7.69 13.71
CA CYS A 73 10.02 7.51 14.45
C CYS A 73 11.09 6.80 13.59
N GLN A 74 12.34 6.76 14.06
CA GLN A 74 13.46 6.15 13.31
C GLN A 74 13.18 4.70 12.89
N LEU A 75 12.56 3.90 13.77
CA LEU A 75 12.21 2.51 13.49
C LEU A 75 11.19 2.39 12.33
N ARG A 76 10.15 3.21 12.35
CA ARG A 76 9.10 3.22 11.31
C ARG A 76 9.62 3.76 9.98
N ARG A 77 10.50 4.77 9.98
CA ARG A 77 11.18 5.24 8.76
C ARG A 77 12.04 4.14 8.14
N TYR A 78 12.80 3.43 8.97
CA TYR A 78 13.62 2.30 8.53
C TYR A 78 12.74 1.19 7.93
N PHE A 79 11.64 0.84 8.62
CA PHE A 79 10.65 -0.11 8.13
C PHE A 79 10.12 0.26 6.75
N LEU A 80 9.59 1.48 6.58
CA LEU A 80 9.01 1.93 5.32
C LEU A 80 10.04 1.94 4.18
N ASN A 81 11.27 2.41 4.42
CA ASN A 81 12.32 2.41 3.40
C ASN A 81 12.68 0.99 2.90
N ARG A 82 12.42 -0.05 3.70
CA ARG A 82 12.64 -1.45 3.31
C ARG A 82 11.43 -2.06 2.63
N VAL A 83 10.26 -1.92 3.24
CA VAL A 83 9.02 -2.58 2.78
C VAL A 83 8.48 -1.95 1.50
N LEU A 84 8.64 -0.64 1.30
CA LEU A 84 8.16 0.08 0.11
C LEU A 84 9.10 -0.07 -1.11
N ARG A 85 9.81 -1.19 -1.22
CA ARG A 85 10.66 -1.51 -2.37
C ARG A 85 10.16 -2.79 -3.07
N PRO A 86 10.30 -2.88 -4.40
CA PRO A 86 10.66 -1.79 -5.32
C PRO A 86 9.55 -0.73 -5.40
N GLU A 87 9.91 0.53 -5.65
CA GLU A 87 8.98 1.67 -5.67
C GLU A 87 7.90 1.52 -6.76
N THR A 88 8.20 0.79 -7.83
CA THR A 88 7.25 0.43 -8.90
C THR A 88 6.13 -0.53 -8.47
N SER A 89 6.20 -1.04 -7.23
CA SER A 89 5.16 -1.84 -6.57
C SER A 89 4.37 -1.06 -5.51
N VAL A 90 4.62 0.24 -5.39
CA VAL A 90 4.06 1.08 -4.33
C VAL A 90 2.93 1.95 -4.86
N VAL A 91 1.82 1.93 -4.14
CA VAL A 91 0.73 2.91 -4.25
C VAL A 91 0.76 3.79 -3.00
N ILE A 92 0.75 5.11 -3.18
CA ILE A 92 0.58 6.07 -2.10
C ILE A 92 -0.84 6.63 -2.20
N LEU A 93 -1.64 6.42 -1.17
CA LEU A 93 -2.90 7.13 -0.98
C LEU A 93 -2.66 8.39 -0.17
N LEU A 94 -2.80 9.56 -0.79
CA LEU A 94 -2.84 10.84 -0.10
C LEU A 94 -4.19 10.96 0.62
N CYS A 95 -4.16 10.93 1.95
CA CYS A 95 -5.35 10.89 2.79
C CYS A 95 -5.32 12.07 3.78
N GLY A 96 -5.89 13.21 3.37
CA GLY A 96 -5.87 14.43 4.18
C GLY A 96 -4.52 15.17 4.17
N VAL A 97 -3.66 14.86 3.19
CA VAL A 97 -2.39 15.55 2.91
C VAL A 97 -2.33 15.96 1.44
N GLU A 98 -1.63 17.04 1.13
CA GLU A 98 -1.61 17.63 -0.22
C GLU A 98 -0.58 16.98 -1.16
N SER A 99 0.48 16.40 -0.60
CA SER A 99 1.58 15.85 -1.41
C SER A 99 2.35 14.74 -0.70
N LEU A 100 3.09 13.97 -1.50
CA LEU A 100 4.03 12.94 -1.04
C LEU A 100 5.33 13.54 -0.46
N ASP A 101 5.62 14.80 -0.73
CA ASP A 101 6.88 15.48 -0.42
C ASP A 101 7.33 15.32 1.04
N PRO A 102 6.47 15.50 2.06
CA PRO A 102 6.87 15.34 3.46
C PRO A 102 7.32 13.91 3.78
N LEU A 103 6.76 12.89 3.10
CA LEU A 103 7.23 11.52 3.29
C LEU A 103 8.63 11.34 2.70
N LEU A 104 8.92 11.93 1.54
CA LEU A 104 10.19 11.74 0.84
C LEU A 104 11.37 12.36 1.59
N GLU A 105 11.13 13.40 2.37
CA GLU A 105 12.12 13.97 3.30
C GLU A 105 12.50 12.98 4.42
N LEU A 106 11.59 12.08 4.79
CA LEU A 106 11.75 11.14 5.90
C LEU A 106 12.10 9.71 5.47
N VAL A 107 11.66 9.31 4.28
CA VAL A 107 11.79 7.98 3.68
C VAL A 107 12.21 8.15 2.21
N PRO A 108 13.47 7.84 1.86
CA PRO A 108 14.00 8.13 0.53
C PRO A 108 13.45 7.16 -0.52
N LEU A 109 12.33 7.52 -1.12
CA LEU A 109 11.69 6.83 -2.24
C LEU A 109 11.83 7.65 -3.53
N LYS A 110 11.74 6.97 -4.66
CA LYS A 110 11.66 7.60 -5.99
C LYS A 110 10.22 7.95 -6.33
N ARG A 111 9.84 9.22 -6.19
CA ARG A 111 8.49 9.74 -6.45
C ARG A 111 7.92 9.23 -7.77
N GLU A 112 8.71 9.30 -8.82
CA GLU A 112 8.35 8.99 -10.20
C GLU A 112 8.06 7.50 -10.44
N GLN A 113 8.42 6.63 -9.49
CA GLN A 113 8.16 5.19 -9.58
C GLN A 113 6.96 4.76 -8.75
N CYS A 114 6.58 5.55 -7.74
CA CYS A 114 5.39 5.29 -6.94
C CYS A 114 4.14 5.78 -7.67
N LEU A 115 3.10 4.94 -7.69
CA LEU A 115 1.78 5.38 -8.13
C LEU A 115 1.12 6.20 -7.01
N GLN A 116 0.51 7.34 -7.35
CA GLN A 116 -0.15 8.22 -6.38
C GLN A 116 -1.64 8.30 -6.68
N ILE A 117 -2.45 8.20 -5.63
CA ILE A 117 -3.91 8.35 -5.64
C ILE A 117 -4.33 9.25 -4.47
N SER A 118 -5.52 9.85 -4.55
CA SER A 118 -6.09 10.73 -3.53
C SER A 118 -7.34 10.11 -2.92
N SER A 119 -7.59 10.39 -1.63
CA SER A 119 -8.83 10.03 -0.93
C SER A 119 -10.11 10.64 -1.54
N GLU A 120 -9.96 11.61 -2.44
CA GLU A 120 -11.08 12.23 -3.17
C GLU A 120 -11.49 11.46 -4.43
N GLN A 121 -10.75 10.40 -4.79
CA GLN A 121 -11.05 9.57 -5.95
C GLN A 121 -12.12 8.52 -5.65
N GLU A 122 -12.67 7.96 -6.72
CA GLU A 122 -13.72 6.95 -6.63
C GLU A 122 -13.13 5.57 -6.30
N PRO A 123 -13.92 4.65 -5.70
CA PRO A 123 -13.46 3.30 -5.36
C PRO A 123 -12.78 2.54 -6.52
N ARG A 124 -13.28 2.78 -7.74
CA ARG A 124 -12.77 2.15 -8.96
C ARG A 124 -11.32 2.56 -9.26
N ASP A 125 -10.93 3.77 -8.93
CA ASP A 125 -9.56 4.25 -9.15
C ASP A 125 -8.58 3.51 -8.24
N TYR A 126 -8.98 3.22 -6.99
CA TYR A 126 -8.18 2.42 -6.06
C TYR A 126 -8.00 0.99 -6.57
N GLN A 127 -9.08 0.39 -7.08
CA GLN A 127 -9.04 -0.95 -7.68
C GLN A 127 -8.10 -0.99 -8.89
N LEU A 128 -8.20 -0.01 -9.79
CA LEU A 128 -7.34 0.09 -10.98
C LEU A 128 -5.87 0.26 -10.60
N ALA A 129 -5.57 1.15 -9.65
CA ALA A 129 -4.21 1.42 -9.19
C ALA A 129 -3.53 0.16 -8.62
N VAL A 130 -4.25 -0.59 -7.79
CA VAL A 130 -3.71 -1.84 -7.24
C VAL A 130 -3.64 -2.94 -8.30
N ALA A 131 -4.67 -3.07 -9.14
CA ALA A 131 -4.72 -4.08 -10.19
C ALA A 131 -3.58 -3.92 -11.20
N GLU A 132 -3.23 -2.69 -11.57
CA GLU A 132 -2.09 -2.40 -12.45
C GLU A 132 -0.79 -3.05 -11.92
N ILE A 133 -0.57 -3.00 -10.61
CA ILE A 133 0.64 -3.55 -9.99
C ILE A 133 0.52 -5.05 -9.77
N VAL A 134 -0.58 -5.53 -9.19
CA VAL A 134 -0.76 -6.96 -8.85
C VAL A 134 -0.80 -7.84 -10.11
N HIS A 135 -1.36 -7.31 -11.21
CA HIS A 135 -1.53 -8.02 -12.47
C HIS A 135 -0.51 -7.62 -13.55
N LYS A 136 0.53 -6.84 -13.22
CA LYS A 136 1.60 -6.44 -14.16
C LYS A 136 2.08 -7.67 -14.96
N GLY A 137 1.84 -7.66 -16.28
CA GLY A 137 2.15 -8.77 -17.20
C GLY A 137 0.95 -9.64 -17.63
N LYS A 138 -0.26 -9.43 -17.09
CA LYS A 138 -1.52 -10.00 -17.56
C LYS A 138 -2.39 -8.88 -18.15
N LYS A 139 -3.10 -9.14 -19.25
CA LYS A 139 -3.94 -8.13 -19.91
C LYS A 139 -5.05 -7.69 -18.95
N VAL A 140 -4.97 -6.44 -18.47
CA VAL A 140 -5.91 -5.80 -17.52
C VAL A 140 -7.37 -5.85 -18.00
N TRP A 141 -7.59 -5.90 -19.33
CA TRP A 141 -8.90 -5.89 -19.97
C TRP A 141 -9.75 -7.15 -19.75
N GLU A 142 -9.19 -8.28 -19.30
CA GLU A 142 -9.99 -9.50 -19.05
C GLU A 142 -10.58 -9.56 -17.62
N VAL A 143 -10.11 -8.73 -16.69
CA VAL A 143 -10.49 -8.83 -15.26
C VAL A 143 -11.68 -7.93 -14.90
N LEU A 144 -11.92 -6.86 -15.68
CA LEU A 144 -12.94 -5.84 -15.36
C LEU A 144 -14.27 -6.02 -16.11
N GLU A 145 -14.40 -7.03 -16.99
CA GLU A 145 -15.65 -7.29 -17.75
C GLU A 145 -16.46 -8.50 -17.22
N LEU A 146 -16.09 -9.06 -16.07
CA LEU A 146 -16.82 -10.20 -15.45
C LEU A 146 -17.53 -9.84 -14.13
N GLY A 147 -17.81 -8.55 -13.91
CA GLY A 147 -18.63 -8.06 -12.79
C GLY A 147 -20.04 -7.72 -13.23
#